data_AF-A0A349MFA1-F1
#
_entry.id   AF-A0A349MFA1-F1
#
_cell.length_a   1.000
_cell.length_b   1.000
_cell.length_c   1.000
_cell.angle_alpha   90.00
_cell.angle_beta   90.00
_cell.angle_gamma   90.00
#
_symmetry.space_group_name_H-M   'P 1'
#
loop_
_entity.id
_entity.type
_entity.pdbx_description
1 polymer ?
#
loop_
_entity_poly.entity_id
_entity_poly.type
_entity_poly.pdbx_seq_one_letter_code
_entity_poly.pdbx_strand_id
1 'polypeptide(L)'
;MDNNAIIHEEHDPFLPQIASFEQRFSNLETIVGCINERFSTLLGIKDVEHLEFAERLSVSEQRQQQLEHELERSKLITAALTSCNKAFASADTEEQFLSQVCDFIVKSGGFSMVWIGYAIGDERKSILPMAYSGLDQGYIEHLNLTWDESATGQGPTGRAIRNKKPELSRNITTDENFAPWRSEALKRGYASSLSLPLILPNDTILGA
;
A
#
# COMPACT_ATOMS: atom_id res chain seq x y z
N MET A 1 -4.85 69.83 5.77
CA MET A 1 -3.44 69.95 5.37
C MET A 1 -2.94 68.53 5.21
N ASP A 2 -3.50 67.81 4.23
CA ASP A 2 -3.14 67.86 2.80
C ASP A 2 -1.79 67.15 2.64
N ASN A 3 -1.48 66.24 1.74
CA ASN A 3 -2.03 65.77 0.46
C ASN A 3 -1.25 64.44 0.23
N ASN A 4 -1.85 63.31 -0.12
CA ASN A 4 -2.16 62.88 -1.49
C ASN A 4 -1.05 63.11 -2.54
N ALA A 5 -0.54 62.02 -3.13
CA ALA A 5 -0.10 61.83 -4.54
C ALA A 5 1.11 60.86 -4.61
N ILE A 6 0.92 59.61 -5.06
CA ILE A 6 1.00 59.13 -6.48
C ILE A 6 2.47 59.07 -6.92
N ILE A 7 3.00 57.92 -7.39
CA ILE A 7 3.12 57.59 -8.82
C ILE A 7 3.10 56.06 -9.07
N HIS A 8 2.02 55.64 -9.75
CA HIS A 8 1.90 54.75 -10.91
C HIS A 8 2.30 53.25 -10.88
N GLU A 9 1.24 52.45 -11.06
CA GLU A 9 1.17 51.17 -11.78
C GLU A 9 1.66 51.27 -13.24
N GLU A 10 2.15 50.13 -13.76
CA GLU A 10 2.04 49.56 -15.13
C GLU A 10 3.26 48.65 -15.37
N HIS A 11 3.22 47.48 -16.00
CA HIS A 11 2.17 46.66 -16.59
C HIS A 11 2.75 45.23 -16.76
N ASP A 12 1.87 44.24 -16.60
CA ASP A 12 1.90 42.82 -16.99
C ASP A 12 2.56 42.54 -18.36
N PRO A 13 3.26 41.40 -18.58
CA PRO A 13 2.57 40.23 -19.16
C PRO A 13 3.19 38.87 -18.74
N PHE A 14 2.39 37.91 -18.26
CA PHE A 14 2.41 36.48 -18.62
C PHE A 14 1.66 35.64 -17.57
N LEU A 15 0.37 35.41 -17.81
CA LEU A 15 -0.40 34.26 -17.32
C LEU A 15 -0.38 33.16 -18.41
N PRO A 16 -0.75 31.87 -18.15
CA PRO A 16 -1.25 31.21 -16.91
C PRO A 16 -0.49 29.85 -16.67
N GLN A 17 -0.76 28.95 -15.70
CA GLN A 17 -1.95 28.48 -14.98
C GLN A 17 -1.49 27.44 -13.90
N ILE A 18 -2.36 27.11 -12.94
CA ILE A 18 -2.27 26.08 -11.86
C ILE A 18 -1.84 26.61 -10.48
N ALA A 19 -2.80 27.07 -9.68
CA ALA A 19 -2.84 26.91 -8.22
C ALA A 19 -4.13 27.53 -7.65
N SER A 20 -5.12 26.73 -7.25
CA SER A 20 -6.13 27.11 -6.24
C SER A 20 -7.09 25.97 -5.89
N PHE A 21 -6.55 24.89 -5.31
CA PHE A 21 -7.36 23.91 -4.56
C PHE A 21 -7.38 24.22 -3.05
N GLU A 22 -6.52 25.13 -2.56
CA GLU A 22 -6.46 25.55 -1.15
C GLU A 22 -7.67 26.39 -0.69
N GLN A 23 -8.51 26.89 -1.60
CA GLN A 23 -9.61 27.81 -1.26
C GLN A 23 -10.92 27.14 -0.81
N ARG A 24 -10.97 25.81 -0.66
CA ARG A 24 -12.16 25.08 -0.17
C ARG A 24 -12.10 24.57 1.27
N PHE A 25 -10.95 24.67 1.96
CA PHE A 25 -10.84 24.25 3.37
C PHE A 25 -11.11 25.37 4.40
N SER A 26 -11.20 26.64 3.97
CA SER A 26 -11.38 27.78 4.87
C SER A 26 -12.75 27.86 5.57
N ASN A 27 -13.77 27.11 5.14
CA ASN A 27 -15.14 27.24 5.70
C ASN A 27 -15.48 26.20 6.78
N LEU A 28 -14.65 25.17 6.99
CA LEU A 28 -14.83 24.21 8.08
C LEU A 28 -14.16 24.68 9.39
N GLU A 29 -13.07 25.43 9.30
CA GLU A 29 -12.44 26.07 10.48
C GLU A 29 -13.34 27.17 11.08
N THR A 30 -14.11 27.89 10.27
CA THR A 30 -15.06 28.91 10.77
C THR A 30 -16.23 28.31 11.54
N ILE A 31 -16.73 27.13 11.14
CA ILE A 31 -17.84 26.46 11.84
C ILE A 31 -17.37 25.84 13.16
N VAL A 32 -16.15 25.29 13.19
CA VAL A 32 -15.53 24.81 14.43
C VAL A 32 -15.18 25.98 15.37
N GLY A 33 -14.75 27.12 14.82
CA GLY A 33 -14.48 28.36 15.57
C GLY A 33 -15.71 29.00 16.22
N CYS A 34 -16.85 29.08 15.50
CA CYS A 34 -18.08 29.67 16.06
C CYS A 34 -18.71 28.82 17.18
N ILE A 35 -18.47 27.51 17.20
CA ILE A 35 -18.90 26.64 18.31
C ILE A 35 -18.00 26.84 19.53
N ASN A 36 -16.71 27.15 19.33
CA ASN A 36 -15.73 27.29 20.40
C ASN A 36 -15.81 28.66 21.13
N GLU A 37 -16.14 29.76 20.43
CA GLU A 37 -16.20 31.10 21.05
C GLU A 37 -17.40 31.32 22.00
N ARG A 38 -18.46 30.50 21.92
CA ARG A 38 -19.63 30.64 22.81
C ARG A 38 -19.59 29.80 24.08
N PHE A 39 -18.65 28.86 24.19
CA PHE A 39 -18.53 27.98 25.36
C PHE A 39 -17.69 28.58 26.50
N SER A 40 -16.81 29.53 26.20
CA SER A 40 -15.88 30.12 27.18
C SER A 40 -16.54 31.16 28.09
N THR A 41 -17.53 31.93 27.62
CA THR A 41 -18.20 32.94 28.46
C THR A 41 -19.22 32.34 29.43
N LEU A 42 -19.73 31.14 29.17
CA LEU A 42 -20.81 30.54 29.99
C LEU A 42 -20.30 29.71 31.18
N LEU A 43 -19.03 29.28 31.19
CA LEU A 43 -18.50 28.36 32.22
C LEU A 43 -17.41 28.92 33.14
N GLY A 44 -16.98 30.17 32.98
CA GLY A 44 -16.11 30.83 33.97
C GLY A 44 -14.81 30.08 34.30
N ILE A 45 -14.22 29.38 33.32
CA ILE A 45 -12.99 28.63 33.51
C ILE A 45 -11.80 29.58 33.37
N LYS A 46 -11.13 29.86 34.49
CA LYS A 46 -9.74 30.31 34.48
C LYS A 46 -8.86 29.10 34.13
N ASP A 47 -7.85 29.34 33.28
CA ASP A 47 -6.57 28.61 33.12
C ASP A 47 -6.23 28.34 31.65
N VAL A 48 -5.36 29.21 31.10
CA VAL A 48 -4.85 29.17 29.72
C VAL A 48 -3.59 28.27 29.61
N GLU A 49 -3.24 27.48 30.62
CA GLU A 49 -2.06 26.59 30.57
C GLU A 49 -2.35 25.17 30.01
N HIS A 50 -3.62 24.79 29.80
CA HIS A 50 -3.98 23.41 29.47
C HIS A 50 -4.07 23.06 27.97
N LEU A 51 -4.19 24.05 27.08
CA LEU A 51 -4.33 23.80 25.63
C LEU A 51 -3.00 23.48 24.94
N GLU A 52 -1.88 24.10 25.37
CA GLU A 52 -0.55 23.73 24.89
C GLU A 52 -0.13 22.33 25.36
N PHE A 53 -0.69 21.85 26.48
CA PHE A 53 -0.41 20.50 27.00
C PHE A 53 -1.12 19.44 26.15
N ALA A 54 -2.38 19.64 25.78
CA ALA A 54 -3.14 18.70 24.95
C ALA A 54 -2.55 18.54 23.54
N GLU A 55 -2.06 19.63 22.93
CA GLU A 55 -1.38 19.58 21.62
C GLU A 55 0.00 18.91 21.71
N ARG A 56 0.77 19.19 22.77
CA ARG A 56 2.03 18.47 23.01
C ARG A 56 1.82 16.98 23.31
N LEU A 57 0.74 16.64 24.02
CA LEU A 57 0.39 15.27 24.34
C LEU A 57 -0.01 14.50 23.07
N SER A 58 -0.85 15.08 22.21
CA SER A 58 -1.27 14.44 20.94
C SER A 58 -0.11 14.29 19.96
N VAL A 59 0.77 15.28 19.84
CA VAL A 59 1.99 15.20 19.02
C VAL A 59 2.95 14.13 19.57
N SER A 60 3.09 14.04 20.90
CA SER A 60 3.93 13.01 21.54
C SER A 60 3.36 11.61 21.33
N GLU A 61 2.05 11.42 21.47
CA GLU A 61 1.37 10.14 21.23
C GLU A 61 1.49 9.71 19.76
N GLN A 62 1.26 10.63 18.81
CA GLN A 62 1.46 10.36 17.38
C GLN A 62 2.90 9.97 17.07
N ARG A 63 3.87 10.69 17.64
CA ARG A 63 5.29 10.37 17.47
C ARG A 63 5.63 9.00 18.04
N GLN A 64 5.06 8.65 19.19
CA GLN A 64 5.28 7.35 19.81
C GLN A 64 4.66 6.21 19.01
N GLN A 65 3.42 6.38 18.53
CA GLN A 65 2.79 5.43 17.60
C GLN A 65 3.62 5.26 16.33
N GLN A 66 4.18 6.34 15.80
CA GLN A 66 4.99 6.29 14.59
C GLN A 66 6.31 5.54 14.82
N LEU A 67 6.99 5.80 15.95
CA LEU A 67 8.19 5.06 16.35
C LEU A 67 7.88 3.57 16.60
N GLU A 68 6.74 3.26 17.22
CA GLU A 68 6.29 1.88 17.42
C GLU A 68 6.01 1.18 16.09
N HIS A 69 5.35 1.85 15.14
CA HIS A 69 5.13 1.33 13.79
C HIS A 69 6.45 1.12 13.02
N GLU A 70 7.40 2.04 13.11
CA GLU A 70 8.72 1.90 12.49
C GLU A 70 9.52 0.75 13.11
N LEU A 71 9.49 0.62 14.43
CA LEU A 71 10.14 -0.46 15.15
C LEU A 71 9.54 -1.81 14.76
N GLU A 72 8.22 -1.91 14.71
CA GLU A 72 7.54 -3.16 14.35
C GLU A 72 7.81 -3.54 12.89
N ARG A 73 7.81 -2.56 11.99
CA ARG A 73 8.22 -2.76 10.59
C ARG A 73 9.66 -3.27 10.49
N SER A 74 10.59 -2.69 11.24
CA SER A 74 12.00 -3.10 11.23
C SER A 74 12.18 -4.53 11.77
N LYS A 75 11.48 -4.88 12.85
CA LYS A 75 11.45 -6.25 13.39
C LYS A 75 10.92 -7.25 12.35
N LEU A 76 9.82 -6.92 11.67
CA LEU A 76 9.23 -7.78 10.65
C LEU A 76 10.21 -8.02 9.49
N ILE A 77 10.85 -6.97 8.97
CA ILE A 77 11.84 -7.09 7.90
C ILE A 77 13.02 -7.95 8.34
N THR A 78 13.55 -7.72 9.55
CA THR A 78 14.67 -8.48 10.10
C THR A 78 14.32 -9.96 10.30
N ALA A 79 13.12 -10.23 10.82
CA ALA A 79 12.60 -11.59 11.01
C ALA A 79 12.41 -12.31 9.66
N ALA A 80 11.92 -11.61 8.65
CA ALA A 80 11.77 -12.14 7.30
C ALA A 80 13.13 -12.52 6.70
N LEU A 81 14.12 -11.62 6.72
CA LEU A 81 15.47 -11.90 6.22
C LEU A 81 16.13 -13.06 6.95
N THR A 82 16.00 -13.09 8.29
CA THR A 82 16.56 -14.17 9.11
C THR A 82 15.91 -15.52 8.77
N SER A 83 14.59 -15.53 8.57
CA SER A 83 13.86 -16.75 8.24
C SER A 83 14.17 -17.25 6.85
N CYS A 84 14.27 -16.35 5.86
CA CYS A 84 14.74 -16.71 4.52
C CYS A 84 16.15 -17.31 4.56
N ASN A 85 17.09 -16.71 5.31
CA ASN A 85 18.44 -17.26 5.44
C ASN A 85 18.46 -18.65 6.10
N LYS A 86 17.63 -18.87 7.13
CA LYS A 86 17.49 -20.19 7.77
C LYS A 86 16.88 -21.22 6.82
N ALA A 87 15.83 -20.84 6.08
CA ALA A 87 15.20 -21.70 5.09
C ALA A 87 16.21 -22.08 4.00
N PHE A 88 16.97 -21.11 3.49
CA PHE A 88 18.00 -21.34 2.48
C PHE A 88 19.10 -22.29 2.97
N ALA A 89 19.55 -22.12 4.22
CA ALA A 89 20.60 -22.96 4.80
C ALA A 89 20.16 -24.40 5.12
N SER A 90 18.85 -24.66 5.20
CA SER A 90 18.30 -25.97 5.62
C SER A 90 17.56 -26.71 4.52
N ALA A 91 17.26 -26.07 3.40
CA ALA A 91 16.57 -26.69 2.29
C ALA A 91 17.53 -27.49 1.40
N ASP A 92 17.13 -28.72 1.06
CA ASP A 92 17.89 -29.57 0.13
C ASP A 92 17.53 -29.27 -1.33
N THR A 93 16.41 -28.59 -1.56
CA THR A 93 15.85 -28.28 -2.88
C THR A 93 15.25 -26.88 -2.92
N GLU A 94 15.15 -26.33 -4.13
CA GLU A 94 14.54 -25.02 -4.36
C GLU A 94 13.06 -25.00 -3.94
N GLU A 95 12.32 -26.06 -4.26
CA GLU A 95 10.90 -26.19 -3.91
C GLU A 95 10.69 -26.19 -2.39
N GLN A 96 11.55 -26.90 -1.64
CA GLN A 96 11.50 -26.88 -0.18
C GLN A 96 11.80 -25.49 0.39
N PHE A 97 12.77 -24.77 -0.18
CA PHE A 97 13.07 -23.41 0.22
C PHE A 97 11.87 -22.48 -0.01
N LEU A 98 11.29 -22.49 -1.21
CA LEU A 98 10.15 -21.65 -1.57
C LEU A 98 8.91 -21.96 -0.71
N SER A 99 8.67 -23.23 -0.41
CA SER A 99 7.59 -23.65 0.50
C SER A 99 7.77 -23.09 1.90
N GLN A 100 8.98 -23.19 2.48
CA GLN A 100 9.29 -22.62 3.79
C GLN A 100 9.12 -21.10 3.83
N VAL A 101 9.49 -20.41 2.75
CA VAL A 101 9.27 -18.96 2.62
C VAL A 101 7.78 -18.62 2.60
N CYS A 102 6.97 -19.31 1.80
CA CYS A 102 5.51 -19.09 1.76
C CYS A 102 4.87 -19.29 3.14
N ASP A 103 5.26 -20.36 3.83
CA ASP A 103 4.81 -20.68 5.19
C ASP A 103 5.12 -19.57 6.19
N PHE A 104 6.33 -19.03 6.15
CA PHE A 104 6.74 -17.93 7.02
C PHE A 104 5.90 -16.67 6.78
N ILE A 105 5.65 -16.32 5.52
CA ILE A 105 4.90 -15.11 5.15
C ILE A 105 3.44 -15.23 5.61
N VAL A 106 2.80 -16.38 5.45
CA VAL A 106 1.43 -16.61 5.95
C VAL A 106 1.38 -16.51 7.47
N LYS A 107 2.28 -17.21 8.18
CA LYS A 107 2.29 -17.26 9.66
C LYS A 107 2.64 -15.92 10.31
N SER A 108 3.50 -15.12 9.68
CA SER A 108 4.03 -13.88 10.26
C SER A 108 3.39 -12.62 9.70
N GLY A 109 2.93 -12.66 8.44
CA GLY A 109 2.40 -11.51 7.70
C GLY A 109 0.88 -11.37 7.72
N GLY A 110 0.15 -12.33 8.28
CA GLY A 110 -1.32 -12.28 8.37
C GLY A 110 -2.03 -12.42 7.03
N PHE A 111 -1.34 -12.92 5.99
CA PHE A 111 -1.93 -13.17 4.69
C PHE A 111 -2.76 -14.46 4.71
N SER A 112 -3.95 -14.44 4.11
CA SER A 112 -4.80 -15.64 4.02
C SER A 112 -4.17 -16.73 3.16
N MET A 113 -3.37 -16.37 2.17
CA MET A 113 -2.65 -17.27 1.27
C MET A 113 -1.48 -16.52 0.61
N VAL A 114 -0.40 -17.24 0.32
CA VAL A 114 0.76 -16.78 -0.45
C VAL A 114 1.16 -17.89 -1.42
N TRP A 115 1.60 -17.52 -2.61
CA TRP A 115 2.18 -18.43 -3.58
C TRP A 115 3.31 -17.75 -4.34
N ILE A 116 4.19 -18.55 -4.93
CA ILE A 116 5.30 -18.12 -5.76
C ILE A 116 5.16 -18.80 -7.12
N GLY A 117 5.18 -18.00 -8.19
CA GLY A 117 5.05 -18.51 -9.56
C GLY A 117 6.21 -18.10 -10.45
N TYR A 118 6.72 -19.04 -11.26
CA TYR A 118 7.77 -18.77 -12.24
C TYR A 118 7.19 -18.42 -13.60
N ALA A 119 7.73 -17.37 -14.22
CA ALA A 119 7.39 -16.96 -15.57
C ALA A 119 8.03 -17.91 -16.57
N ILE A 120 7.21 -18.63 -17.33
CA ILE A 120 7.66 -19.54 -18.38
C ILE A 120 7.71 -18.78 -19.70
N GLY A 121 8.83 -18.90 -20.42
CA GLY A 121 9.07 -18.28 -21.72
C GLY A 121 8.47 -19.06 -22.90
N ASP A 122 7.33 -19.73 -22.70
CA ASP A 122 6.60 -20.42 -23.76
C ASP A 122 5.73 -19.43 -24.56
N GLU A 123 5.14 -19.89 -25.68
CA GLU A 123 4.28 -19.03 -26.51
C GLU A 123 3.08 -18.45 -25.75
N ARG A 124 2.59 -19.18 -24.74
CA ARG A 124 1.46 -18.79 -23.90
C ARG A 124 1.82 -17.80 -22.81
N LYS A 125 3.12 -17.58 -22.56
CA LYS A 125 3.61 -16.81 -21.42
C LYS A 125 2.97 -17.32 -20.13
N SER A 126 3.11 -18.62 -19.89
CA SER A 126 2.51 -19.31 -18.75
C SER A 126 3.20 -18.93 -17.44
N ILE A 127 2.48 -19.03 -16.32
CA ILE A 127 3.06 -18.94 -14.98
C ILE A 127 2.95 -20.31 -14.33
N LEU A 128 4.07 -20.87 -13.88
CA LEU A 128 4.12 -22.15 -13.18
C LEU A 128 4.19 -21.91 -11.66
N PRO A 129 3.16 -22.28 -10.88
CA PRO A 129 3.23 -22.23 -9.43
C PRO A 129 4.31 -23.18 -8.90
N MET A 130 5.26 -22.65 -8.13
CA MET A 130 6.37 -23.41 -7.56
C MET A 130 6.15 -23.77 -6.09
N ALA A 131 5.48 -22.89 -5.34
CA ALA A 131 5.14 -23.12 -3.94
C ALA A 131 3.93 -22.28 -3.54
N TYR A 132 3.22 -22.72 -2.50
CA TYR A 132 2.13 -21.96 -1.89
C TYR A 132 1.94 -22.36 -0.42
N SER A 133 1.25 -21.51 0.35
CA SER A 133 0.83 -21.77 1.72
C SER A 133 -0.43 -20.97 2.05
N GLY A 134 -1.24 -21.45 2.99
CA GLY A 134 -2.50 -20.84 3.41
C GLY A 134 -3.75 -21.45 2.75
N LEU A 135 -4.83 -20.67 2.67
CA LEU A 135 -6.19 -21.12 2.30
C LEU A 135 -6.38 -21.36 0.79
N ASP A 136 -5.54 -22.17 0.16
CA ASP A 136 -5.64 -22.47 -1.27
C ASP A 136 -6.93 -23.24 -1.64
N GLN A 137 -7.20 -24.39 -1.02
CA GLN A 137 -8.35 -25.25 -1.35
C GLN A 137 -8.47 -25.57 -2.87
N GLY A 138 -7.34 -25.89 -3.52
CA GLY A 138 -7.26 -26.17 -4.95
C GLY A 138 -7.42 -24.94 -5.84
N TYR A 139 -7.27 -23.73 -5.32
CA TYR A 139 -7.37 -22.51 -6.12
C TYR A 139 -6.28 -22.49 -7.18
N ILE A 140 -5.02 -22.55 -6.75
CA ILE A 140 -3.83 -22.43 -7.60
C ILE A 140 -3.74 -23.51 -8.67
N GLU A 141 -4.11 -24.76 -8.35
CA GLU A 141 -4.08 -25.88 -9.30
C GLU A 141 -5.07 -25.73 -10.46
N HIS A 142 -6.15 -24.94 -10.28
CA HIS A 142 -7.19 -24.74 -11.29
C HIS A 142 -7.07 -23.40 -12.03
N LEU A 143 -6.08 -22.56 -11.70
CA LEU A 143 -5.90 -21.28 -12.37
C LEU A 143 -5.12 -21.44 -13.66
N ASN A 144 -5.71 -21.00 -14.78
CA ASN A 144 -4.96 -20.70 -15.98
C ASN A 144 -4.23 -19.37 -15.79
N LEU A 145 -2.98 -19.42 -15.34
CA LEU A 145 -2.17 -18.24 -15.04
C LEU A 145 -1.24 -17.92 -16.21
N THR A 146 -1.37 -16.70 -16.74
CA THR A 146 -0.49 -16.20 -17.80
C THR A 146 0.06 -14.83 -17.41
N TRP A 147 1.10 -14.41 -18.11
CA TRP A 147 1.67 -13.06 -18.03
C TRP A 147 1.62 -12.34 -19.38
N ASP A 148 0.81 -12.82 -20.32
CA ASP A 148 0.50 -12.15 -21.60
C ASP A 148 -0.52 -11.00 -21.45
N GLU A 149 -1.01 -10.45 -22.56
CA GLU A 149 -1.98 -9.34 -22.54
C GLU A 149 -3.44 -9.82 -22.51
N SER A 150 -3.69 -11.14 -22.51
CA SER A 150 -5.03 -11.70 -22.40
C SER A 150 -5.65 -11.43 -21.03
N ALA A 151 -6.94 -11.72 -20.86
CA ALA A 151 -7.65 -11.53 -19.60
C ALA A 151 -6.97 -12.25 -18.42
N THR A 152 -6.44 -13.46 -18.64
CA THR A 152 -5.69 -14.22 -17.62
C THR A 152 -4.28 -13.67 -17.35
N GLY A 153 -3.80 -12.75 -18.18
CA GLY A 153 -2.59 -11.99 -17.95
C GLY A 153 -2.81 -10.65 -17.27
N GLN A 154 -4.04 -10.16 -17.18
CA GLN A 154 -4.34 -8.84 -16.57
C GLN A 154 -4.39 -8.86 -15.05
N GLY A 155 -4.29 -10.02 -14.40
CA GLY A 155 -4.26 -10.13 -12.95
C GLY A 155 -3.00 -9.52 -12.32
N PRO A 156 -3.00 -9.28 -11.00
CA PRO A 156 -1.85 -8.70 -10.30
C PRO A 156 -0.52 -9.39 -10.64
N THR A 157 -0.48 -10.72 -10.67
CA THR A 157 0.74 -11.49 -10.97
C THR A 157 1.24 -11.29 -12.39
N GLY A 158 0.36 -11.42 -13.39
CA GLY A 158 0.75 -11.20 -14.79
C GLY A 158 1.26 -9.78 -15.03
N ARG A 159 0.58 -8.78 -14.43
CA ARG A 159 1.02 -7.38 -14.50
C ARG A 159 2.34 -7.15 -13.77
N ALA A 160 2.57 -7.77 -12.61
CA ALA A 160 3.80 -7.61 -11.84
C ALA A 160 5.01 -8.10 -12.65
N ILE A 161 4.88 -9.26 -13.28
CA ILE A 161 5.88 -9.85 -14.18
C ILE A 161 6.16 -8.91 -15.36
N ARG A 162 5.12 -8.44 -16.07
CA ARG A 162 5.29 -7.56 -17.25
C ARG A 162 5.87 -6.19 -16.91
N ASN A 163 5.36 -5.58 -15.85
CA ASN A 163 5.68 -4.19 -15.50
C ASN A 163 6.93 -4.08 -14.62
N LYS A 164 7.49 -5.22 -14.16
CA LYS A 164 8.62 -5.28 -13.23
C LYS A 164 8.42 -4.43 -11.97
N LYS A 165 7.18 -4.34 -11.47
CA LYS A 165 6.84 -3.55 -10.27
C LYS A 165 5.74 -4.23 -9.45
N PRO A 166 5.61 -3.88 -8.15
CA PRO A 166 4.50 -4.33 -7.33
C PRO A 166 3.13 -3.96 -7.92
N GLU A 167 2.20 -4.90 -7.90
CA GLU A 167 0.84 -4.73 -8.41
C GLU A 167 -0.17 -5.16 -7.33
N LEU A 168 -1.14 -4.28 -7.07
CA LEU A 168 -2.10 -4.44 -5.97
C LEU A 168 -3.53 -4.32 -6.48
N SER A 169 -4.33 -5.35 -6.21
CA SER A 169 -5.78 -5.27 -6.21
C SER A 169 -6.25 -5.01 -4.78
N ARG A 170 -6.67 -3.78 -4.47
CA ARG A 170 -7.13 -3.41 -3.11
C ARG A 170 -8.49 -4.00 -2.78
N ASN A 171 -9.31 -4.23 -3.79
CA ASN A 171 -10.64 -4.80 -3.64
C ASN A 171 -10.97 -5.69 -4.83
N ILE A 172 -10.90 -7.01 -4.60
CA ILE A 172 -11.18 -8.05 -5.61
C ILE A 172 -12.62 -7.96 -6.15
N THR A 173 -13.57 -7.51 -5.33
CA THR A 173 -14.98 -7.43 -5.74
C THR A 173 -15.22 -6.42 -6.85
N THR A 174 -14.44 -5.34 -6.87
CA THR A 174 -14.62 -4.21 -7.82
C THR A 174 -13.51 -4.11 -8.87
N ASP A 175 -12.39 -4.79 -8.70
CA ASP A 175 -11.28 -4.73 -9.66
C ASP A 175 -11.61 -5.52 -10.94
N GLU A 176 -11.89 -4.81 -12.03
CA GLU A 176 -12.20 -5.38 -13.34
C GLU A 176 -11.09 -6.30 -13.86
N ASN A 177 -9.82 -5.96 -13.60
CA ASN A 177 -8.68 -6.75 -14.03
C ASN A 177 -8.54 -8.05 -13.22
N PHE A 178 -9.27 -8.21 -12.12
CA PHE A 178 -9.34 -9.45 -11.35
C PHE A 178 -10.50 -10.36 -11.79
N ALA A 179 -11.33 -9.92 -12.75
CA ALA A 179 -12.57 -10.62 -13.14
C ALA A 179 -12.41 -12.13 -13.41
N PRO A 180 -11.37 -12.61 -14.11
CA PRO A 180 -11.21 -14.05 -14.38
C PRO A 180 -11.11 -14.91 -13.13
N TRP A 181 -10.59 -14.37 -12.02
CA TRP A 181 -10.32 -15.10 -10.78
C TRP A 181 -11.31 -14.79 -9.66
N ARG A 182 -12.08 -13.71 -9.80
CA ARG A 182 -12.92 -13.15 -8.72
C ARG A 182 -13.83 -14.19 -8.08
N SER A 183 -14.54 -14.98 -8.88
CA SER A 183 -15.50 -15.98 -8.36
C SER A 183 -14.81 -16.97 -7.41
N GLU A 184 -13.67 -17.52 -7.83
CA GLU A 184 -12.93 -18.50 -7.05
C GLU A 184 -12.22 -17.87 -5.83
N ALA A 185 -11.71 -16.65 -5.96
CA ALA A 185 -11.10 -15.91 -4.86
C ALA A 185 -12.12 -15.55 -3.75
N LEU A 186 -13.33 -15.12 -4.13
CA LEU A 186 -14.38 -14.74 -3.17
C LEU A 186 -14.92 -15.94 -2.40
N LYS A 187 -15.01 -17.13 -3.02
CA LYS A 187 -15.39 -18.37 -2.30
C LYS A 187 -14.46 -18.68 -1.12
N ARG A 188 -13.21 -18.20 -1.18
CA ARG A 188 -12.15 -18.42 -0.18
C ARG A 188 -11.96 -17.22 0.76
N GLY A 189 -12.77 -16.17 0.58
CA GLY A 189 -12.74 -14.98 1.44
C GLY A 189 -11.63 -13.98 1.12
N TYR A 190 -10.98 -14.07 -0.05
CA TYR A 190 -9.95 -13.10 -0.42
C TYR A 190 -10.56 -11.73 -0.75
N ALA A 191 -10.14 -10.71 -0.01
CA ALA A 191 -10.60 -9.33 -0.20
C ALA A 191 -9.69 -8.51 -1.13
N SER A 192 -8.39 -8.80 -1.11
CA SER A 192 -7.35 -8.07 -1.84
C SER A 192 -6.24 -9.02 -2.29
N SER A 193 -5.38 -8.56 -3.22
CA SER A 193 -4.27 -9.35 -3.75
C SER A 193 -3.09 -8.44 -4.06
N LEU A 194 -1.90 -8.76 -3.54
CA LEU A 194 -0.63 -8.11 -3.86
C LEU A 194 0.28 -9.13 -4.57
N SER A 195 0.94 -8.72 -5.65
CA SER A 195 2.00 -9.50 -6.27
C SER A 195 3.26 -8.65 -6.41
N LEU A 196 4.41 -9.27 -6.16
CA LEU A 196 5.72 -8.65 -6.14
C LEU A 196 6.62 -9.38 -7.15
N PRO A 197 7.23 -8.68 -8.11
CA PRO A 197 8.07 -9.34 -9.11
C PRO A 197 9.35 -9.91 -8.48
N LEU A 198 9.72 -11.12 -8.88
CA LEU A 198 11.00 -11.74 -8.57
C LEU A 198 12.01 -11.37 -9.65
N ILE A 199 12.84 -10.36 -9.35
CA ILE A 199 13.81 -9.79 -10.29
C ILE A 199 15.22 -10.16 -9.84
N LEU A 200 15.99 -10.75 -10.76
CA LEU A 200 17.40 -11.05 -10.53
C LEU A 200 18.26 -9.77 -10.65
N PRO A 201 19.49 -9.75 -10.11
CA PRO A 201 20.38 -8.59 -10.18
C PRO A 201 20.71 -8.11 -11.61
N ASN A 202 20.55 -8.98 -12.61
CA ASN A 202 20.74 -8.68 -14.02
C ASN A 202 19.44 -8.19 -14.72
N ASP A 203 18.42 -7.77 -13.95
CA ASP A 203 17.12 -7.31 -14.42
C ASP A 203 16.28 -8.38 -15.16
N THR A 204 16.65 -9.65 -15.04
CA THR A 204 15.85 -10.78 -15.55
C THR A 204 14.68 -11.06 -14.61
N ILE A 205 13.48 -11.25 -15.17
CA ILE A 205 12.28 -11.62 -14.42
C ILE A 205 12.21 -13.14 -14.30
N LEU A 206 12.21 -13.63 -13.06
CA LEU A 206 12.03 -15.04 -12.75
C LEU A 206 10.55 -15.40 -12.59
N GLY A 207 9.75 -14.48 -12.04
CA GLY A 207 8.40 -14.79 -11.58
C GLY A 207 7.78 -13.67 -10.75
N ALA A 208 6.75 -13.99 -9.97
CA ALA A 208 6.12 -13.08 -9.01
C ALA A 208 5.29 -13.81 -7.94
#